data_AF-A0A7K3WQV8-F1
#
_entry.id   AF-A0A7K3WQV8-F1
#
_cell.length_a   1.000
_cell.length_b   1.000
_cell.length_c   1.000
_cell.angle_alpha   90.00
_cell.angle_beta   90.00
_cell.angle_gamma   90.00
#
_symmetry.space_group_name_H-M   'P 1'
#
loop_
_entity.id
_entity.type
_entity.pdbx_description
1 polymer ?
#
loop_
_entity_poly.entity_id
_entity_poly.type
_entity_poly.pdbx_seq_one_letter_code
_entity_poly.pdbx_strand_id
1 'polypeptide(L)'
;MDIKIISLIISAFLFAPLQLLSQQAEADAYAKMRGLEFLEDTSHTVDIYLYGITSQQLEALEKDILPNVTITMVDLYGEATQISSSEDLAFYTLQLKFDNKYKIYFEYSDMYTKYLEIDTRDVIDIDQEVGYLFPTDVTMIPAADFDVKALYLKKPVGKAYYDRRLQMFTWDMNYTDKLNAEVEKIKKKKKKR
;
A
#
# COMPACT_ATOMS: atom_id res chain seq x y z
N MET A 1 16.06 63.94 -36.16
CA MET A 1 17.37 63.57 -36.70
C MET A 1 17.87 62.39 -35.88
N ASP A 2 17.94 61.24 -36.56
CA ASP A 2 18.76 60.02 -36.37
C ASP A 2 19.41 59.74 -35.00
N ILE A 3 19.06 58.65 -34.29
CA ILE A 3 19.52 57.23 -34.44
C ILE A 3 20.99 57.01 -34.02
N LYS A 4 21.24 56.30 -32.89
CA LYS A 4 21.79 54.91 -32.76
C LYS A 4 22.49 54.62 -31.40
N ILE A 5 21.94 53.63 -30.68
CA ILE A 5 22.55 52.44 -30.02
C ILE A 5 23.84 52.60 -29.17
N ILE A 6 23.85 52.09 -27.92
CA ILE A 6 24.86 51.15 -27.35
C ILE A 6 24.39 50.50 -26.03
N SER A 7 24.42 49.17 -26.06
CA SER A 7 24.66 48.14 -25.01
C SER A 7 23.70 47.92 -23.84
N LEU A 8 23.17 46.69 -23.86
CA LEU A 8 22.49 45.93 -22.82
C LEU A 8 23.45 44.82 -22.37
N ILE A 9 23.91 44.80 -21.11
CA ILE A 9 24.41 43.60 -20.42
C ILE A 9 24.07 43.73 -18.93
N ILE A 10 22.99 43.09 -18.48
CA ILE A 10 22.86 42.65 -17.10
C ILE A 10 23.06 41.14 -17.13
N SER A 11 24.29 40.72 -16.91
CA SER A 11 24.62 39.33 -16.60
C SER A 11 24.41 39.13 -15.11
N ALA A 12 23.30 38.51 -14.73
CA ALA A 12 23.12 37.93 -13.42
C ALA A 12 22.53 36.52 -13.61
N PHE A 13 23.41 35.59 -14.01
CA PHE A 13 23.12 34.17 -13.98
C PHE A 13 24.07 33.49 -12.99
N LEU A 14 23.46 32.69 -12.12
CA LEU A 14 23.99 31.50 -11.45
C LEU A 14 25.11 31.70 -10.43
N PHE A 15 24.71 31.89 -9.17
CA PHE A 15 25.33 31.15 -8.07
C PHE A 15 24.24 30.82 -7.03
N ALA A 16 23.56 29.70 -7.24
CA ALA A 16 22.93 28.92 -6.18
C ALA A 16 23.56 27.51 -6.23
N PRO A 17 23.81 26.89 -5.07
CA PRO A 17 25.08 26.24 -4.80
C PRO A 17 25.12 24.80 -5.30
N LEU A 18 26.33 24.37 -5.67
CA LEU A 18 26.73 23.01 -6.05
C LEU A 18 26.30 21.91 -5.05
N GLN A 19 25.80 22.27 -3.86
CA GLN A 19 25.29 21.36 -2.82
C GLN A 19 23.84 20.91 -3.05
N LEU A 20 23.03 21.62 -3.83
CA LEU A 20 21.65 21.19 -4.12
C LEU A 20 21.63 20.08 -5.19
N LEU A 21 22.56 20.15 -6.14
CA LEU A 21 22.73 19.14 -7.20
C LEU A 21 23.21 17.78 -6.64
N SER A 22 24.04 17.78 -5.59
CA SER A 22 24.52 16.54 -4.97
C SER A 22 23.43 15.85 -4.15
N GLN A 23 22.55 16.60 -3.47
CA GLN A 23 21.42 16.02 -2.75
C GLN A 23 20.37 15.41 -3.68
N GLN A 24 20.09 16.06 -4.82
CA GLN A 24 19.20 15.52 -5.84
C GLN A 24 19.77 14.21 -6.42
N ALA A 25 21.06 14.21 -6.77
CA ALA A 25 21.73 13.02 -7.30
C ALA A 25 21.82 11.86 -6.29
N GLU A 26 21.98 12.16 -5.00
CA GLU A 26 21.93 11.14 -3.93
C GLU A 26 20.52 10.60 -3.72
N ALA A 27 19.49 11.45 -3.76
CA ALA A 27 18.09 11.03 -3.69
C ALA A 27 17.70 10.15 -4.89
N ASP A 28 18.13 10.52 -6.10
CA ASP A 28 17.90 9.76 -7.32
C ASP A 28 18.64 8.41 -7.28
N ALA A 29 19.87 8.37 -6.75
CA ALA A 29 20.60 7.13 -6.54
C ALA A 29 19.95 6.23 -5.49
N TYR A 30 19.38 6.81 -4.43
CA TYR A 30 18.62 6.08 -3.40
C TYR A 30 17.31 5.51 -3.96
N ALA A 31 16.56 6.28 -4.75
CA ALA A 31 15.35 5.83 -5.43
C ALA A 31 15.65 4.67 -6.39
N LYS A 32 16.73 4.81 -7.18
CA LYS A 32 17.19 3.78 -8.12
C LYS A 32 17.67 2.49 -7.43
N MET A 33 18.35 2.59 -6.28
CA MET A 33 18.76 1.40 -5.50
C MET A 33 17.58 0.69 -4.81
N ARG A 34 16.45 1.38 -4.60
CA ARG A 34 15.22 0.81 -4.02
C ARG A 34 14.22 0.30 -5.08
N GLY A 35 14.57 0.33 -6.37
CA GLY A 35 13.66 -0.02 -7.45
C GLY A 35 12.49 0.96 -7.64
N LEU A 36 12.60 2.17 -7.08
CA LEU A 36 11.66 3.26 -7.29
C LEU A 36 12.11 4.05 -8.51
N GLU A 37 11.82 3.53 -9.71
CA GLU A 37 11.87 4.35 -10.92
C GLU A 37 10.70 5.35 -10.84
N PHE A 38 10.99 6.59 -10.44
CA PHE A 38 10.04 7.68 -10.58
C PHE A 38 9.85 7.96 -12.07
N LEU A 39 8.79 7.41 -12.64
CA LEU A 39 8.31 7.80 -13.96
C LEU A 39 7.88 9.26 -13.87
N GLU A 40 8.59 10.16 -14.54
CA GLU A 40 8.06 11.47 -14.91
C GLU A 40 6.94 11.26 -15.95
N ASP A 41 5.76 10.85 -15.48
CA ASP A 41 4.53 11.00 -16.24
C ASP A 41 3.78 12.21 -15.70
N THR A 42 3.57 13.19 -16.58
CA THR A 42 2.90 14.47 -16.30
C THR A 42 1.38 14.34 -16.39
N SER A 43 0.87 13.24 -15.86
CA SER A 43 -0.50 13.07 -15.39
C SER A 43 -0.37 12.88 -13.89
N HIS A 44 -0.61 13.93 -13.10
CA HIS A 44 -0.69 13.78 -11.64
C HIS A 44 -1.96 12.99 -11.33
N THR A 45 -1.98 11.69 -11.60
CA THR A 45 -2.90 10.79 -10.91
C THR A 45 -2.37 10.76 -9.50
N VAL A 46 -2.95 11.62 -8.68
CA VAL A 46 -2.74 11.55 -7.26
C VAL A 46 -3.46 10.28 -6.83
N ASP A 47 -2.70 9.33 -6.31
CA ASP A 47 -3.21 7.99 -6.01
C ASP A 47 -2.99 7.62 -4.56
N ILE A 48 -3.73 6.61 -4.13
CA ILE A 48 -3.56 5.98 -2.83
C ILE A 48 -2.65 4.77 -3.03
N TYR A 49 -1.49 4.75 -2.40
CA TYR A 49 -0.58 3.61 -2.43
C TYR A 49 -0.71 2.77 -1.17
N LEU A 50 -1.19 1.55 -1.33
CA LEU A 50 -1.11 0.51 -0.30
C LEU A 50 0.21 -0.23 -0.46
N TYR A 51 1.01 -0.29 0.59
CA TYR A 51 2.30 -0.98 0.51
C TYR A 51 2.66 -1.64 1.84
N GLY A 52 3.58 -2.58 1.81
CA GLY A 52 4.09 -3.20 3.03
C GLY A 52 4.97 -4.40 2.73
N ILE A 53 5.29 -5.14 3.78
CA ILE A 53 5.98 -6.41 3.67
C ILE A 53 5.05 -7.58 3.97
N THR A 54 5.33 -8.69 3.32
CA THR A 54 4.68 -9.97 3.58
C THR A 54 5.58 -10.84 4.45
N SER A 55 4.99 -11.46 5.46
CA SER A 55 5.71 -12.28 6.43
C SER A 55 4.94 -13.57 6.71
N GLN A 56 5.58 -14.58 7.28
CA GLN A 56 4.94 -15.78 7.79
C GLN A 56 5.04 -15.86 9.31
N GLN A 57 4.01 -16.43 9.94
CA GLN A 57 4.03 -16.75 11.37
C GLN A 57 4.73 -18.10 11.59
N LEU A 58 5.84 -18.10 12.33
CA LEU A 58 6.56 -19.32 12.72
C LEU A 58 6.08 -19.84 14.08
N GLU A 59 6.27 -19.03 15.12
CA GLU A 59 5.81 -19.29 16.50
C GLU A 59 4.93 -18.14 17.01
N ALA A 60 4.49 -18.15 18.27
CA ALA A 60 3.57 -17.13 18.77
C ALA A 60 4.07 -15.68 18.65
N LEU A 61 5.39 -15.47 18.73
CA LEU A 61 6.02 -14.15 18.69
C LEU A 61 7.05 -13.99 17.56
N GLU A 62 7.31 -15.05 16.81
CA GLU A 62 8.34 -15.07 15.77
C GLU A 62 7.72 -15.01 14.37
N LYS A 63 8.25 -14.11 13.56
CA LYS A 63 7.86 -13.91 12.17
C LYS A 63 9.10 -13.87 11.30
N ASP A 64 8.96 -14.40 10.09
CA ASP A 64 10.00 -14.36 9.06
C ASP A 64 9.44 -13.73 7.78
N ILE A 65 10.30 -13.14 6.96
CA ILE A 65 9.88 -12.57 5.67
C ILE A 65 9.34 -13.68 4.76
N LEU A 66 8.32 -13.37 3.97
CA LEU A 66 7.69 -14.34 3.07
C LEU A 66 7.60 -13.75 1.66
N PRO A 67 8.61 -13.96 0.81
CA PRO A 67 8.59 -13.48 -0.57
C PRO A 67 7.57 -14.23 -1.43
N ASN A 68 7.30 -13.70 -2.62
CA ASN A 68 6.47 -14.34 -3.65
C ASN A 68 5.01 -14.65 -3.21
N VAL A 69 4.47 -13.86 -2.28
CA VAL A 69 3.03 -13.89 -1.97
C VAL A 69 2.29 -13.31 -3.16
N THR A 70 1.33 -14.07 -3.69
CA THR A 70 0.45 -13.60 -4.76
C THR A 70 -0.57 -12.64 -4.15
N ILE A 71 -0.66 -11.45 -4.73
CA ILE A 71 -1.54 -10.39 -4.27
C ILE A 71 -2.47 -10.02 -5.40
N THR A 72 -3.77 -10.25 -5.20
CA THR A 72 -4.81 -9.99 -6.20
C THR A 72 -5.71 -8.88 -5.69
N MET A 73 -5.70 -7.73 -6.36
CA MET A 73 -6.59 -6.62 -6.11
C MET A 73 -7.77 -6.67 -7.09
N VAL A 74 -8.99 -6.65 -6.55
CA VAL A 74 -10.23 -6.62 -7.33
C VAL A 74 -10.99 -5.36 -6.96
N ASP A 75 -11.31 -4.54 -7.95
CA ASP A 75 -12.04 -3.30 -7.75
C ASP A 75 -13.58 -3.51 -7.71
N LEU A 76 -14.34 -2.42 -7.57
CA LEU A 76 -15.80 -2.51 -7.46
C LEU A 76 -16.49 -2.95 -8.75
N TYR A 77 -15.82 -2.81 -9.90
CA TYR A 77 -16.29 -3.22 -11.22
C TYR A 77 -15.91 -4.67 -11.55
N GLY A 78 -15.08 -5.29 -10.70
CA GLY A 78 -14.59 -6.65 -10.87
C GLY A 78 -13.33 -6.74 -11.71
N GLU A 79 -12.68 -5.61 -12.03
CA GLU A 79 -11.36 -5.61 -12.67
C GLU A 79 -10.33 -6.10 -11.66
N ALA A 80 -9.50 -7.06 -12.10
CA ALA A 80 -8.49 -7.68 -11.27
C ALA A 80 -7.09 -7.29 -11.74
N THR A 81 -6.24 -6.88 -10.79
CA THR A 81 -4.81 -6.69 -10.98
C THR A 81 -4.08 -7.64 -10.03
N GLN A 82 -3.07 -8.33 -10.55
CA GLN A 82 -2.30 -9.30 -9.78
C GLN A 82 -0.83 -8.91 -9.79
N ILE A 83 -0.20 -8.96 -8.62
CA ILE A 83 1.24 -8.80 -8.43
C ILE A 83 1.76 -9.92 -7.53
N SER A 84 3.08 -9.98 -7.36
CA SER A 84 3.73 -10.79 -6.33
C SER A 84 4.59 -9.90 -5.44
N SER A 85 4.70 -10.23 -4.16
CA SER A 85 5.69 -9.58 -3.29
C SER A 85 7.12 -9.93 -3.74
N SER A 86 8.04 -8.99 -3.55
CA SER A 86 9.42 -9.08 -4.06
C SER A 86 10.20 -10.24 -3.43
N GLU A 87 11.18 -10.79 -4.16
CA GLU A 87 11.98 -11.92 -3.70
C GLU A 87 12.92 -11.58 -2.53
N ASP A 88 13.38 -10.34 -2.46
CA ASP A 88 14.43 -9.86 -1.56
C ASP A 88 13.88 -9.40 -0.20
N LEU A 89 12.86 -8.55 -0.22
CA LEU A 89 12.29 -7.88 0.95
C LEU A 89 10.86 -8.30 1.23
N ALA A 90 10.28 -9.19 0.41
CA ALA A 90 8.87 -9.55 0.49
C ALA A 90 7.96 -8.32 0.40
N PHE A 91 8.43 -7.26 -0.28
CA PHE A 91 7.76 -5.97 -0.37
C PHE A 91 6.70 -5.99 -1.47
N TYR A 92 5.62 -5.25 -1.27
CA TYR A 92 4.60 -5.06 -2.28
C TYR A 92 4.08 -3.62 -2.27
N THR A 93 3.55 -3.18 -3.42
CA THR A 93 2.87 -1.89 -3.58
C THR A 93 1.70 -2.04 -4.54
N LEU A 94 0.57 -1.44 -4.20
CA LEU A 94 -0.65 -1.39 -4.99
C LEU A 94 -1.13 0.05 -5.11
N GLN A 95 -1.47 0.45 -6.32
CA GLN A 95 -2.05 1.75 -6.62
C GLN A 95 -3.59 1.62 -6.60
N LEU A 96 -4.23 2.33 -5.69
CA LEU A 96 -5.68 2.40 -5.53
C LEU A 96 -6.16 3.76 -6.04
N LYS A 97 -7.24 3.74 -6.83
CA LYS A 97 -7.91 4.95 -7.30
C LYS A 97 -8.88 5.45 -6.24
N PHE A 98 -9.14 6.75 -6.23
CA PHE A 98 -10.24 7.34 -5.48
C PHE A 98 -11.61 6.88 -5.98
N ASP A 99 -12.65 7.09 -5.17
CA ASP A 99 -14.04 6.74 -5.47
C ASP A 99 -14.25 5.28 -5.88
N ASN A 100 -13.50 4.38 -5.24
CA ASN A 100 -13.56 2.96 -5.55
C ASN A 100 -13.65 2.13 -4.25
N LYS A 101 -13.84 0.82 -4.41
CA LYS A 101 -13.81 -0.15 -3.32
C LYS A 101 -13.05 -1.38 -3.78
N TYR A 102 -12.06 -1.77 -3.00
CA TYR A 102 -11.16 -2.85 -3.33
C TYR A 102 -11.33 -4.04 -2.40
N LYS A 103 -11.21 -5.24 -2.96
CA LYS A 103 -10.87 -6.47 -2.23
C LYS A 103 -9.46 -6.88 -2.61
N ILE A 104 -8.57 -7.00 -1.62
CA ILE A 104 -7.16 -7.29 -1.85
C ILE A 104 -6.84 -8.61 -1.19
N TYR A 105 -6.64 -9.63 -1.99
CA TYR A 105 -6.38 -11.01 -1.58
C TYR A 105 -4.87 -11.25 -1.48
N PHE A 106 -4.46 -11.96 -0.43
CA PHE A 106 -3.10 -12.41 -0.21
C PHE A 106 -3.12 -13.94 -0.18
N GLU A 107 -2.35 -14.54 -1.08
CA GLU A 107 -2.37 -15.98 -1.35
C GLU A 107 -0.95 -16.54 -1.38
N TYR A 108 -0.76 -17.65 -0.67
CA TYR A 108 0.49 -18.41 -0.65
C TYR A 108 0.17 -19.88 -0.39
N SER A 109 0.94 -20.80 -0.96
CA SER A 109 0.70 -22.25 -0.83
C SER A 109 0.61 -22.65 0.65
N ASP A 110 -0.34 -23.53 0.97
CA ASP A 110 -0.52 -24.12 2.30
C ASP A 110 -0.80 -23.11 3.43
N MET A 111 -1.10 -21.85 3.10
CA MET A 111 -1.47 -20.80 4.05
C MET A 111 -2.94 -20.41 3.89
N TYR A 112 -3.49 -19.74 4.90
CA TYR A 112 -4.82 -19.16 4.78
C TYR A 112 -4.79 -18.01 3.77
N THR A 113 -5.63 -18.08 2.74
CA THR A 113 -5.97 -16.91 1.95
C THR A 113 -6.64 -15.89 2.85
N LYS A 114 -6.10 -14.67 2.86
CA LYS A 114 -6.64 -13.52 3.59
C LYS A 114 -7.02 -12.46 2.58
N TYR A 115 -8.01 -11.64 2.90
CA TYR A 115 -8.25 -10.45 2.10
C TYR A 115 -8.62 -9.24 2.93
N LEU A 116 -8.29 -8.06 2.40
CA LEU A 116 -8.67 -6.76 2.96
C LEU A 116 -9.81 -6.18 2.14
N GLU A 117 -10.68 -5.41 2.78
CA GLU A 117 -11.60 -4.50 2.08
C GLU A 117 -11.15 -3.07 2.33
N ILE A 118 -10.90 -2.32 1.25
CA ILE A 118 -10.52 -0.90 1.33
C ILE A 118 -11.55 -0.07 0.59
N ASP A 119 -12.13 0.89 1.27
CA ASP A 119 -13.13 1.81 0.73
C ASP A 119 -12.49 3.19 0.54
N THR A 120 -12.22 3.56 -0.71
CA THR A 120 -11.58 4.83 -1.09
C THR A 120 -12.59 5.88 -1.53
N ARG A 121 -13.89 5.60 -1.33
CA ARG A 121 -14.96 6.57 -1.52
C ARG A 121 -14.94 7.61 -0.40
N ASP A 122 -15.64 8.72 -0.61
CA ASP A 122 -15.84 9.78 0.38
C ASP A 122 -14.59 10.60 0.77
N VAL A 123 -13.47 10.45 0.05
CA VAL A 123 -12.30 11.33 0.16
C VAL A 123 -12.64 12.70 -0.41
N ILE A 124 -12.39 13.75 0.36
CA ILE A 124 -12.66 15.13 -0.06
C ILE A 124 -11.68 15.58 -1.15
N ASP A 125 -12.16 16.35 -2.13
CA ASP A 125 -11.38 16.73 -3.32
C ASP A 125 -10.04 17.39 -2.99
N ILE A 126 -9.97 18.23 -1.96
CA ILE A 126 -8.72 18.90 -1.55
C ILE A 126 -7.63 17.92 -1.11
N ASP A 127 -8.03 16.78 -0.56
CA ASP A 127 -7.06 15.76 -0.14
C ASP A 127 -6.69 14.81 -1.27
N GLN A 128 -7.49 14.79 -2.35
CA GLN A 128 -7.16 14.06 -3.57
C GLN A 128 -6.03 14.74 -4.35
N GLU A 129 -5.50 15.88 -3.92
CA GLU A 129 -4.34 16.54 -4.54
C GLU A 129 -2.99 16.11 -3.93
N VAL A 130 -3.00 15.50 -2.74
CA VAL A 130 -1.77 15.24 -1.95
C VAL A 130 -1.34 13.76 -1.95
N GLY A 131 -2.26 12.84 -2.28
CA GLY A 131 -1.98 11.41 -2.36
C GLY A 131 -1.91 10.78 -0.98
N TYR A 132 -2.09 9.46 -0.92
CA TYR A 132 -2.09 8.74 0.36
C TYR A 132 -1.11 7.59 0.36
N LEU A 133 -0.34 7.49 1.43
CA LEU A 133 0.53 6.36 1.73
C LEU A 133 -0.13 5.52 2.82
N PHE A 134 -0.41 4.25 2.53
CA PHE A 134 -1.13 3.36 3.42
C PHE A 134 -0.30 2.11 3.76
N PRO A 135 0.58 2.20 4.77
CA PRO A 135 1.43 1.08 5.17
C PRO A 135 0.60 -0.05 5.79
N THR A 136 0.77 -1.26 5.25
CA THR A 136 -0.01 -2.45 5.59
C THR A 136 0.87 -3.70 5.51
N ASP A 137 1.44 -4.10 6.63
CA ASP A 137 2.18 -5.37 6.70
C ASP A 137 1.21 -6.53 6.86
N VAL A 138 1.47 -7.63 6.13
CA VAL A 138 0.61 -8.81 6.14
C VAL A 138 1.38 -10.03 6.58
N THR A 139 1.00 -10.57 7.74
CA THR A 139 1.50 -11.87 8.20
C THR A 139 0.57 -12.99 7.76
N MET A 140 1.08 -13.88 6.92
CA MET A 140 0.44 -15.12 6.49
C MET A 140 0.56 -16.19 7.57
N ILE A 141 -0.44 -17.07 7.65
CA ILE A 141 -0.53 -18.11 8.70
C ILE A 141 -0.81 -19.45 8.02
N PRO A 142 -0.10 -20.54 8.39
CA PRO A 142 -0.37 -21.88 7.87
C PRO A 142 -1.82 -22.32 8.03
N ALA A 143 -2.38 -22.92 6.98
CA ALA A 143 -3.78 -23.36 6.95
C ALA A 143 -3.97 -24.71 7.66
N ALA A 144 -4.07 -24.70 8.98
CA ALA A 144 -4.26 -25.92 9.78
C ALA A 144 -5.74 -26.30 10.02
N ASP A 145 -6.67 -25.35 9.90
CA ASP A 145 -8.07 -25.50 10.32
C ASP A 145 -9.04 -25.15 9.17
N PHE A 146 -9.82 -26.14 8.73
CA PHE A 146 -10.79 -25.97 7.65
C PHE A 146 -11.86 -24.91 7.92
N ASP A 147 -12.37 -24.81 9.15
CA ASP A 147 -13.43 -23.87 9.50
C ASP A 147 -12.89 -22.44 9.53
N VAL A 148 -11.66 -22.26 10.02
CA VAL A 148 -10.96 -20.96 9.96
C VAL A 148 -10.64 -20.60 8.51
N LYS A 149 -10.22 -21.56 7.68
CA LYS A 149 -10.00 -21.35 6.24
C LYS A 149 -11.27 -20.87 5.56
N ALA A 150 -12.40 -21.54 5.81
CA ALA A 150 -13.69 -21.17 5.25
C ALA A 150 -14.16 -19.78 5.74
N LEU A 151 -13.82 -19.40 6.97
CA LEU A 151 -14.12 -18.07 7.50
C LEU A 151 -13.34 -16.97 6.78
N TYR A 152 -12.02 -17.12 6.64
CA TYR A 152 -11.16 -16.12 5.99
C TYR A 152 -11.44 -15.98 4.48
N LEU A 153 -11.98 -17.01 3.82
CA LEU A 153 -12.45 -16.90 2.43
C LEU A 153 -13.74 -16.09 2.29
N LYS A 154 -14.54 -15.96 3.36
CA LYS A 154 -15.87 -15.31 3.33
C LYS A 154 -15.88 -13.92 3.95
N LYS A 155 -14.91 -13.60 4.80
CA LYS A 155 -14.85 -12.36 5.57
C LYS A 155 -13.46 -11.74 5.43
N PRO A 156 -13.36 -10.42 5.18
CA PRO A 156 -12.06 -9.80 5.15
C PRO A 156 -11.41 -9.87 6.52
N VAL A 157 -10.08 -9.93 6.58
CA VAL A 157 -9.32 -9.90 7.83
C VAL A 157 -9.14 -8.49 8.37
N GLY A 158 -9.37 -7.47 7.53
CA GLY A 158 -9.34 -6.07 7.90
C GLY A 158 -10.17 -5.24 6.93
N LYS A 159 -10.73 -4.14 7.43
CA LYS A 159 -11.48 -3.16 6.64
C LYS A 159 -10.90 -1.78 6.87
N ALA A 160 -10.65 -1.05 5.80
CA ALA A 160 -10.22 0.34 5.86
C ALA A 160 -11.21 1.25 5.13
N TYR A 161 -11.37 2.46 5.63
CA TYR A 161 -12.21 3.50 5.04
C TYR A 161 -11.63 4.88 5.34
N TYR A 162 -12.01 5.88 4.56
CA TYR A 162 -11.64 7.27 4.82
C TYR A 162 -12.54 7.88 5.91
N ASP A 163 -11.95 8.33 7.02
CA ASP A 163 -12.65 9.04 8.08
C ASP A 163 -12.57 10.56 7.83
N ARG A 164 -13.67 11.16 7.36
CA ARG A 164 -13.77 12.60 7.10
C ARG A 164 -13.48 13.49 8.30
N ARG A 165 -13.68 13.00 9.53
CA ARG A 165 -13.41 13.77 10.75
C ARG A 165 -11.91 13.86 11.05
N LEU A 166 -11.18 12.82 10.69
CA LEU A 166 -9.73 12.70 10.90
C LEU A 166 -8.93 13.05 9.62
N GLN A 167 -9.62 13.18 8.48
CA GLN A 167 -9.05 13.42 7.16
C GLN A 167 -7.97 12.39 6.78
N MET A 168 -8.18 11.12 7.15
CA MET A 168 -7.25 10.03 6.90
C MET A 168 -7.95 8.70 6.73
N PHE A 169 -7.28 7.76 6.08
CA PHE A 169 -7.69 6.35 6.10
C PHE A 169 -7.49 5.75 7.47
N THR A 170 -8.48 5.01 7.95
CA THR A 170 -8.45 4.31 9.23
C THR A 170 -8.96 2.88 9.10
N TRP A 171 -8.54 2.03 10.04
CA TRP A 171 -8.98 0.65 10.14
C TRP A 171 -10.24 0.53 11.00
N ASP A 172 -11.21 -0.28 10.57
CA ASP A 172 -12.35 -0.68 11.40
C ASP A 172 -11.90 -1.71 12.44
N MET A 173 -11.34 -1.22 13.55
CA MET A 173 -10.87 -2.06 14.65
C MET A 173 -12.02 -2.84 15.29
N ASN A 174 -13.23 -2.27 15.35
CA ASN A 174 -14.40 -2.94 15.90
C ASN A 174 -14.78 -4.18 15.08
N TYR A 175 -14.67 -4.10 13.76
CA TYR A 175 -14.85 -5.25 12.87
C TYR A 175 -13.76 -6.30 13.10
N THR A 176 -12.50 -5.90 13.13
CA THR A 176 -11.35 -6.79 13.32
C THR A 176 -11.44 -7.56 14.65
N ASP A 177 -11.81 -6.87 15.73
CA ASP A 177 -11.99 -7.49 17.05
C ASP A 177 -13.12 -8.54 17.06
N LYS A 178 -14.23 -8.26 16.36
CA LYS A 178 -15.34 -9.21 16.22
C LYS A 178 -14.94 -10.45 15.43
N LEU A 179 -14.18 -10.28 14.34
CA LEU A 179 -13.66 -11.39 13.56
C LEU A 179 -12.70 -12.25 14.38
N ASN A 180 -11.76 -11.63 15.10
CA ASN A 180 -10.83 -12.32 15.98
C ASN A 180 -11.56 -13.12 17.05
N ALA A 181 -12.60 -12.56 17.66
CA ALA A 181 -13.44 -13.28 18.62
C ALA A 181 -14.15 -14.49 18.01
N GLU A 182 -14.56 -14.43 16.73
CA GLU A 182 -15.15 -15.56 16.01
C GLU A 182 -14.13 -16.67 15.74
N VAL A 183 -12.93 -16.32 15.29
CA VAL A 183 -11.81 -17.25 15.12
C VAL A 183 -11.48 -17.96 16.43
N GLU A 184 -11.41 -17.22 17.54
CA GLU A 184 -11.12 -17.80 18.85
C GLU A 184 -12.24 -18.72 19.37
N LYS A 185 -13.50 -18.42 19.05
CA LYS A 185 -14.63 -19.33 19.35
C LYS A 185 -14.51 -20.64 18.58
N ILE A 186 -14.14 -20.59 17.30
CA ILE A 186 -13.93 -21.79 16.45
C ILE A 186 -12.82 -22.67 17.05
N LYS A 187 -11.66 -22.07 17.35
CA LYS A 187 -10.52 -22.79 17.95
C LYS A 187 -10.89 -23.44 19.30
N LYS A 188 -11.58 -22.69 20.18
CA LYS A 188 -12.01 -23.20 21.50
C LYS A 188 -13.01 -24.36 21.40
N LYS A 189 -13.93 -24.33 20.42
CA LYS A 189 -14.92 -25.40 20.22
C LYS A 189 -14.25 -26.73 19.85
N LYS A 190 -13.15 -26.68 19.07
CA LYS A 190 -12.40 -27.89 18.69
C LYS A 190 -11.57 -28.46 19.82
N LYS A 191 -10.93 -27.62 20.65
CA LYS A 191 -10.15 -28.10 21.82
C LYS A 191 -10.99 -28.87 22.86
N LYS A 192 -12.31 -28.68 22.87
CA LYS A 192 -13.24 -29.36 23.77
C LYS A 192 -13.80 -30.69 23.24
N ARG A 193 -13.49 -31.04 21.98
CA ARG A 193 -13.86 -32.32 21.36
C ARG A 193 -12.65 -33.24 21.37
#